data_AF-A0A2D6DRR4-F1
#
_entry.id   AF-A0A2D6DRR4-F1
#
_cell.length_a   1.000
_cell.length_b   1.000
_cell.length_c   1.000
_cell.angle_alpha   90.00
_cell.angle_beta   90.00
_cell.angle_gamma   90.00
#
_symmetry.space_group_name_H-M   'P 1'
#
loop_
_entity.id
_entity.type
_entity.pdbx_description
1 polymer ?
#
loop_
_entity_poly.entity_id
_entity_poly.type
_entity_poly.pdbx_seq_one_letter_code
_entity_poly.pdbx_strand_id
1 'polypeptide(L)'
;MIDQKIINRIQTSLSQGETKEAIYRTLLSEGQSLENIQQAFVLATREDKKEEAQKRVIKIIVVIGAILIGAGIFSFVAANWQVMDKWLKVVIIVASMIVSYSAGWYLKEKRGLIKTGTALILLGAIIYGAGIFLVAQIFHIRANWPDGFILWMIGVILITFAIDEFSLFALAIPLGLIAIIAHPFDIFTSSIANSFLLTSSFLLLAATIITFISGALIYKRIPEKFKDLY
;
A
#
# COMPACT_ATOMS: atom_id res chain seq x y z
N MET A 1 -15.23 12.77 -46.94
CA MET A 1 -14.58 12.10 -45.79
C MET A 1 -13.82 13.17 -45.04
N ILE A 2 -14.06 13.31 -43.74
CA ILE A 2 -13.30 14.28 -42.93
C ILE A 2 -11.88 13.75 -42.80
N ASP A 3 -10.91 14.63 -43.01
CA ASP A 3 -9.49 14.29 -42.88
C ASP A 3 -9.19 13.93 -41.42
N GLN A 4 -8.69 12.71 -41.18
CA GLN A 4 -8.28 12.26 -39.84
C GLN A 4 -7.18 13.17 -39.26
N LYS A 5 -6.41 13.87 -40.11
CA LYS A 5 -5.45 14.88 -39.67
C LYS A 5 -6.10 16.01 -38.85
N ILE A 6 -7.35 16.37 -39.17
CA ILE A 6 -8.09 17.42 -38.46
C ILE A 6 -8.57 16.91 -37.08
N ILE A 7 -9.05 15.66 -37.02
CA ILE A 7 -9.52 15.02 -35.78
C ILE A 7 -8.36 14.90 -34.78
N ASN A 8 -7.23 14.34 -35.21
CA ASN A 8 -6.03 14.22 -34.38
C ASN A 8 -5.50 15.58 -33.90
N ARG A 9 -5.60 16.63 -34.74
CA ARG A 9 -5.16 17.98 -34.38
C ARG A 9 -6.07 18.61 -33.35
N ILE A 10 -7.40 18.45 -33.47
CA ILE A 10 -8.36 18.87 -32.45
C ILE A 10 -8.08 18.16 -31.12
N GLN A 11 -7.85 16.85 -31.12
CA GLN A 11 -7.51 16.10 -29.90
C GLN A 11 -6.21 16.60 -29.25
N THR A 12 -5.18 16.84 -30.06
CA THR A 12 -3.88 17.35 -29.58
C THR A 12 -4.05 18.74 -28.96
N SER A 13 -4.72 19.66 -29.65
CA SER A 13 -5.01 21.01 -29.14
C SER A 13 -5.85 21.00 -27.86
N LEU A 14 -6.87 20.13 -27.77
CA LEU A 14 -7.67 19.96 -26.56
C LEU A 14 -6.84 19.40 -25.40
N SER A 15 -5.93 18.45 -25.67
CA SER A 15 -5.03 17.90 -24.65
C SER A 15 -3.99 18.91 -24.14
N GLN A 16 -3.65 19.91 -24.96
CA GLN A 16 -2.77 21.03 -24.59
C GLN A 16 -3.50 22.16 -23.85
N GLY A 17 -4.82 22.05 -23.68
CA GLY A 17 -5.64 23.04 -22.96
C GLY A 17 -6.09 24.23 -23.83
N GLU A 18 -6.02 24.13 -25.16
CA GLU A 18 -6.52 25.18 -26.05
C GLU A 18 -8.05 25.29 -25.97
N THR A 19 -8.56 26.53 -26.01
CA THR A 19 -10.00 26.78 -25.99
C THR A 19 -10.62 26.41 -27.34
N LYS A 20 -11.87 25.91 -27.31
CA LYS A 20 -12.60 25.54 -28.54
C LYS A 20 -12.65 26.70 -29.54
N GLU A 21 -12.83 27.93 -29.07
CA GLU A 21 -12.86 29.11 -29.93
C GLU A 21 -11.53 29.36 -30.66
N ALA A 22 -10.39 29.15 -29.99
CA ALA A 22 -9.08 29.27 -30.62
C ALA A 22 -8.88 28.22 -31.72
N ILE A 23 -9.26 26.97 -31.43
CA ILE A 23 -9.20 25.85 -32.39
C ILE A 23 -10.11 26.14 -33.60
N TYR A 24 -11.32 26.65 -33.38
CA TYR A 24 -12.24 27.03 -34.45
C TYR A 24 -11.65 28.13 -35.34
N ARG A 25 -11.08 29.19 -34.74
CA ARG A 25 -10.46 30.28 -35.50
C ARG A 25 -9.29 29.81 -36.36
N THR A 26 -8.42 28.95 -35.80
CA THR A 26 -7.29 28.39 -36.55
C THR A 26 -7.76 27.53 -37.71
N LEU A 27 -8.69 26.60 -37.48
CA LEU A 27 -9.20 25.72 -38.55
C LEU A 27 -9.98 26.49 -39.64
N LEU A 28 -10.71 27.55 -39.27
CA LEU A 28 -11.36 28.45 -40.23
C LEU A 28 -10.33 29.24 -41.05
N SER A 29 -9.23 29.70 -40.44
CA SER A 29 -8.14 30.38 -41.15
C SER A 29 -7.39 29.47 -42.14
N GLU A 30 -7.39 28.16 -41.89
CA GLU A 30 -6.84 27.13 -42.78
C GLU A 30 -7.81 26.77 -43.93
N GLY A 31 -8.98 27.43 -44.04
CA GLY A 31 -9.94 27.24 -45.13
C GLY A 31 -10.94 26.09 -44.93
N GLN A 32 -11.08 25.56 -43.72
CA GLN A 32 -12.06 24.49 -43.42
C GLN A 32 -13.49 25.05 -43.32
N SER A 33 -14.49 24.29 -43.79
CA SER A 33 -15.90 24.66 -43.63
C SER A 33 -16.35 24.48 -42.18
N LEU A 34 -17.29 25.33 -41.73
CA LEU A 34 -17.85 25.25 -40.37
C LEU A 34 -18.48 23.89 -40.08
N GLU A 35 -19.14 23.30 -41.07
CA GLU A 35 -19.76 21.98 -40.98
C GLU A 35 -18.71 20.87 -40.76
N ASN A 36 -17.59 20.92 -41.50
CA ASN A 36 -16.50 19.95 -41.35
C ASN A 36 -15.85 20.05 -39.96
N ILE A 37 -15.65 21.26 -39.44
CA ILE A 37 -15.07 21.49 -38.11
C ILE A 37 -16.00 20.94 -37.03
N GLN A 38 -17.31 21.21 -37.13
CA GLN A 38 -18.29 20.76 -36.15
C GLN A 38 -18.41 19.23 -36.12
N GLN A 39 -18.44 18.59 -37.29
CA GLN A 39 -18.44 17.14 -37.39
C GLN A 39 -17.12 16.54 -36.87
N ALA A 40 -15.96 17.14 -37.18
CA ALA A 40 -14.66 16.70 -36.66
C ALA A 40 -14.58 16.78 -35.13
N PHE A 41 -15.12 17.85 -34.52
CA PHE A 41 -15.21 17.99 -33.07
C PHE A 41 -16.08 16.91 -32.41
N VAL A 42 -17.22 16.56 -33.03
CA VAL A 42 -18.10 15.49 -32.55
C VAL A 42 -17.39 14.13 -32.62
N LEU A 43 -16.66 13.86 -33.70
CA LEU A 43 -15.90 12.62 -33.85
C LEU A 43 -14.73 12.54 -32.87
N ALA A 44 -13.92 13.60 -32.75
CA ALA A 44 -12.81 13.69 -31.79
C ALA A 44 -13.28 13.42 -30.35
N THR A 45 -14.38 14.07 -29.93
CA THR A 45 -14.93 13.87 -28.58
C THR A 45 -15.46 12.45 -28.38
N ARG A 46 -15.99 11.80 -29.43
CA ARG A 46 -16.46 10.40 -29.35
C ARG A 46 -15.29 9.41 -29.27
N GLU A 47 -14.23 9.64 -30.02
CA GLU A 47 -13.02 8.82 -30.00
C GLU A 47 -12.32 8.91 -28.63
N ASP A 48 -12.18 10.12 -28.07
CA ASP A 48 -11.61 10.33 -26.72
C ASP A 48 -12.42 9.57 -25.65
N LYS A 49 -13.75 9.74 -25.65
CA LYS A 49 -14.63 9.01 -24.71
C LYS A 49 -14.54 7.51 -24.87
N LYS A 50 -14.43 7.01 -26.10
CA LYS A 50 -14.29 5.58 -26.39
C LYS A 50 -12.94 5.07 -25.89
N GLU A 51 -11.86 5.81 -26.09
CA GLU A 51 -10.52 5.45 -25.62
C GLU A 51 -10.45 5.44 -24.08
N GLU A 52 -11.03 6.44 -23.40
CA GLU A 52 -11.13 6.44 -21.94
C GLU A 52 -11.94 5.26 -21.40
N ALA A 53 -13.09 4.96 -22.02
CA ALA A 53 -13.90 3.81 -21.64
C ALA A 53 -13.14 2.49 -21.84
N GLN A 54 -12.41 2.34 -22.96
CA GLN A 54 -11.56 1.18 -23.20
C GLN A 54 -10.44 1.06 -22.16
N LYS A 55 -9.71 2.15 -21.87
CA LYS A 55 -8.69 2.18 -20.81
C LYS A 55 -9.26 1.77 -19.45
N ARG A 56 -10.46 2.24 -19.12
CA ARG A 56 -11.16 1.88 -17.87
C ARG A 56 -11.52 0.39 -17.84
N VAL A 57 -12.06 -0.15 -18.92
CA VAL A 57 -12.39 -1.58 -19.03
C VAL A 57 -11.13 -2.44 -18.92
N ILE A 58 -10.06 -2.09 -19.63
CA ILE A 58 -8.76 -2.79 -19.53
C ILE A 58 -8.26 -2.76 -18.08
N LYS A 59 -8.29 -1.60 -17.42
CA LYS A 59 -7.89 -1.49 -16.02
C LYS A 59 -8.70 -2.40 -15.10
N ILE A 60 -10.03 -2.47 -15.29
CA ILE A 60 -10.91 -3.36 -14.52
C ILE A 60 -10.55 -4.84 -14.76
N ILE A 61 -10.38 -5.24 -16.02
CA ILE A 61 -10.01 -6.62 -16.38
C ILE A 61 -8.67 -7.00 -15.76
N VAL A 62 -7.67 -6.11 -15.83
CA VAL A 62 -6.34 -6.34 -15.23
C VAL A 62 -6.45 -6.49 -13.71
N VAL A 63 -7.25 -5.65 -13.04
CA VAL A 63 -7.46 -5.74 -11.59
C VAL A 63 -8.17 -7.04 -11.21
N ILE A 64 -9.24 -7.42 -11.92
CA ILE A 64 -9.95 -8.68 -11.68
C ILE A 64 -9.03 -9.87 -11.92
N GLY A 65 -8.27 -9.87 -13.02
CA GLY A 65 -7.30 -10.92 -13.33
C GLY A 65 -6.24 -11.06 -12.23
N ALA A 66 -5.68 -9.94 -11.75
CA ALA A 66 -4.73 -9.94 -10.64
C ALA A 66 -5.34 -10.50 -9.35
N ILE A 67 -6.59 -10.15 -9.03
CA ILE A 67 -7.31 -10.69 -7.86
C ILE A 67 -7.52 -12.21 -7.99
N LEU A 68 -7.97 -12.68 -9.15
CA LEU A 68 -8.20 -14.11 -9.40
C LEU A 68 -6.91 -14.93 -9.33
N ILE A 69 -5.82 -14.41 -9.91
CA ILE A 69 -4.49 -15.04 -9.80
C ILE A 69 -4.07 -15.11 -8.33
N GLY A 70 -4.21 -14.00 -7.59
CA GLY A 70 -3.90 -13.96 -6.16
C GLY A 70 -4.73 -14.97 -5.35
N ALA A 71 -6.04 -15.04 -5.61
CA ALA A 71 -6.94 -16.01 -4.99
C ALA A 71 -6.55 -17.46 -5.32
N GLY A 72 -6.15 -17.73 -6.56
CA GLY A 72 -5.65 -19.04 -6.99
C GLY A 72 -4.37 -19.44 -6.26
N ILE A 73 -3.40 -18.53 -6.13
CA ILE A 73 -2.17 -18.75 -5.37
C ILE A 73 -2.49 -19.04 -3.90
N PHE A 74 -3.36 -18.23 -3.27
CA PHE A 74 -3.75 -18.46 -1.88
C PHE A 74 -4.50 -19.78 -1.69
N SER A 75 -5.42 -20.13 -2.61
CA SER A 75 -6.14 -21.39 -2.56
C SER A 75 -5.20 -22.58 -2.70
N PHE A 76 -4.24 -22.52 -3.62
CA PHE A 76 -3.23 -23.58 -3.80
C PHE A 76 -2.36 -23.76 -2.55
N VAL A 77 -1.85 -22.66 -1.98
CA VAL A 77 -1.05 -22.71 -0.75
C VAL A 77 -1.88 -23.26 0.41
N ALA A 78 -3.12 -22.79 0.56
CA ALA A 78 -4.02 -23.23 1.63
C ALA A 78 -4.38 -24.72 1.51
N ALA A 79 -4.66 -25.22 0.30
CA ALA A 79 -4.98 -26.62 0.05
C ALA A 79 -3.81 -27.55 0.40
N ASN A 80 -2.58 -27.12 0.15
CA ASN A 80 -1.39 -27.91 0.47
C ASN A 80 -0.87 -27.67 1.90
N TRP A 81 -1.38 -26.64 2.60
CA TRP A 81 -0.83 -26.19 3.88
C TRP A 81 -0.76 -27.29 4.95
N GLN A 82 -1.76 -28.18 5.02
CA GLN A 82 -1.78 -29.24 6.04
C GLN A 82 -0.68 -30.29 5.82
N VAL A 83 -0.33 -30.56 4.56
CA VAL A 83 0.66 -31.59 4.19
C VAL A 83 2.09 -31.04 4.23
N MET A 84 2.27 -29.71 4.14
CA MET A 84 3.57 -29.07 4.11
C MET A 84 4.33 -29.14 5.44
N ASP A 85 5.62 -29.46 5.35
CA ASP A 85 6.55 -29.38 6.47
C ASP A 85 6.62 -27.97 7.07
N LYS A 86 6.89 -27.92 8.37
CA LYS A 86 6.99 -26.65 9.14
C LYS A 86 8.00 -25.69 8.50
N TRP A 87 9.15 -26.19 8.06
CA TRP A 87 10.19 -25.38 7.42
C TRP A 87 9.72 -24.75 6.12
N LEU A 88 8.98 -25.48 5.28
CA LEU A 88 8.48 -24.95 4.01
C LEU A 88 7.47 -23.81 4.24
N LYS A 89 6.62 -23.93 5.26
CA LYS A 89 5.70 -22.85 5.66
C LYS A 89 6.45 -21.58 6.06
N VAL A 90 7.50 -21.72 6.87
CA VAL A 90 8.36 -20.60 7.28
C VAL A 90 9.05 -19.97 6.08
N VAL A 91 9.61 -20.78 5.18
CA VAL A 91 10.24 -20.30 3.94
C VAL A 91 9.26 -19.50 3.10
N ILE A 92 8.01 -19.94 2.94
CA ILE A 92 6.99 -19.20 2.18
C ILE A 92 6.69 -17.84 2.81
N ILE A 93 6.52 -17.80 4.14
CA ILE A 93 6.27 -16.55 4.88
C ILE A 93 7.45 -15.59 4.68
N VAL A 94 8.67 -16.05 4.93
CA VAL A 94 9.89 -15.23 4.84
C VAL A 94 10.16 -14.80 3.40
N ALA A 95 10.00 -15.68 2.42
CA ALA A 95 10.18 -15.36 1.01
C ALA A 95 9.17 -14.29 0.55
N SER A 96 7.89 -14.43 0.95
CA SER A 96 6.85 -13.44 0.64
C SER A 96 7.18 -12.07 1.24
N MET A 97 7.69 -12.06 2.48
CA MET A 97 8.13 -10.84 3.16
C MET A 97 9.30 -10.17 2.43
N ILE A 98 10.35 -10.92 2.11
CA ILE A 98 11.54 -10.40 1.40
C ILE A 98 11.13 -9.87 0.03
N VAL A 99 10.36 -10.63 -0.74
CA VAL A 99 9.88 -10.20 -2.06
C VAL A 99 9.11 -8.89 -1.96
N SER A 100 8.22 -8.75 -0.96
CA SER A 100 7.44 -7.53 -0.78
C SER A 100 8.33 -6.33 -0.47
N TYR A 101 9.30 -6.48 0.45
CA TYR A 101 10.23 -5.40 0.78
C TYR A 101 11.16 -5.04 -0.37
N SER A 102 11.80 -6.03 -1.00
CA SER A 102 12.75 -5.81 -2.09
C SER A 102 12.06 -5.21 -3.32
N ALA A 103 10.88 -5.71 -3.70
CA ALA A 103 10.11 -5.15 -4.81
C ALA A 103 9.61 -3.74 -4.47
N GLY A 104 9.15 -3.49 -3.23
CA GLY A 104 8.72 -2.17 -2.80
C GLY A 104 9.85 -1.14 -2.84
N TRP A 105 11.03 -1.49 -2.32
CA TRP A 105 12.23 -0.66 -2.41
C TRP A 105 12.65 -0.40 -3.86
N TYR A 106 12.71 -1.44 -4.70
CA TYR A 106 13.08 -1.30 -6.11
C TYR A 106 12.11 -0.41 -6.90
N LEU A 107 10.79 -0.58 -6.71
CA LEU A 107 9.79 0.25 -7.39
C LEU A 107 9.87 1.71 -6.93
N LYS A 108 10.10 1.95 -5.64
CA LYS A 108 10.25 3.29 -5.09
C LYS A 108 11.51 3.97 -5.64
N GLU A 109 12.67 3.32 -5.50
CA GLU A 109 13.98 3.95 -5.70
C GLU A 109 14.45 3.89 -7.15
N LYS A 110 14.17 2.81 -7.87
CA LYS A 110 14.68 2.61 -9.25
C LYS A 110 13.67 2.95 -10.33
N ARG A 111 12.37 2.92 -10.02
CA ARG A 111 11.28 3.18 -11.00
C ARG A 111 10.53 4.49 -10.75
N GLY A 112 10.81 5.19 -9.64
CA GLY A 112 10.11 6.41 -9.27
C GLY A 112 8.62 6.20 -8.94
N LEU A 113 8.17 4.96 -8.78
CA LEU A 113 6.78 4.61 -8.47
C LEU A 113 6.55 4.66 -6.97
N ILE A 114 6.66 5.87 -6.39
CA ILE A 114 6.68 6.09 -4.94
C ILE A 114 5.48 5.43 -4.26
N LYS A 115 4.25 5.69 -4.74
CA LYS A 115 3.02 5.16 -4.11
C LYS A 115 2.98 3.63 -4.10
N THR A 116 3.32 3.00 -5.22
CA THR A 116 3.31 1.53 -5.34
C THR A 116 4.43 0.91 -4.52
N GLY A 117 5.63 1.50 -4.55
CA GLY A 117 6.76 1.05 -3.73
C GLY A 117 6.47 1.11 -2.23
N THR A 118 5.94 2.24 -1.74
CA THR A 118 5.51 2.40 -0.34
C THR A 118 4.41 1.40 0.04
N ALA A 119 3.44 1.14 -0.85
CA ALA A 119 2.41 0.12 -0.61
C ALA A 119 2.98 -1.30 -0.47
N LEU A 120 3.99 -1.66 -1.28
CA LEU A 120 4.66 -2.97 -1.19
C LEU A 120 5.53 -3.10 0.07
N ILE A 121 6.17 -2.02 0.51
CA ILE A 121 6.91 -2.00 1.78
C ILE A 121 5.93 -2.18 2.96
N LEU A 122 4.78 -1.50 2.91
CA LEU A 122 3.71 -1.67 3.91
C LEU A 122 3.17 -3.11 3.91
N LEU A 123 2.97 -3.72 2.75
CA LEU A 123 2.58 -5.12 2.63
C LEU A 123 3.61 -6.05 3.29
N GLY A 124 4.91 -5.80 3.09
CA GLY A 124 5.98 -6.54 3.77
C GLY A 124 5.87 -6.45 5.29
N ALA A 125 5.56 -5.27 5.83
CA ALA A 125 5.34 -5.06 7.27
C ALA A 125 4.14 -5.82 7.81
N ILE A 126 3.07 -5.95 7.02
CA ILE A 126 1.90 -6.76 7.36
C ILE A 126 2.24 -8.25 7.34
N ILE A 127 2.96 -8.72 6.31
CA ILE A 127 3.40 -10.11 6.20
C ILE A 127 4.31 -10.49 7.36
N TYR A 128 5.22 -9.61 7.78
CA TYR A 128 6.06 -9.81 8.96
C TYR A 128 5.20 -10.06 10.22
N GLY A 129 4.24 -9.18 10.49
CA GLY A 129 3.33 -9.32 11.62
C GLY A 129 2.50 -10.60 11.61
N ALA A 130 1.82 -10.86 10.49
CA ALA A 130 1.07 -12.10 10.29
C ALA A 130 1.96 -13.34 10.41
N GLY A 131 3.21 -13.24 9.95
CA GLY A 131 4.24 -14.27 10.05
C GLY A 131 4.56 -14.65 11.50
N ILE A 132 4.64 -13.68 12.42
CA ILE A 132 4.87 -13.94 13.86
C ILE A 132 3.79 -14.88 14.41
N PHE A 133 2.51 -14.57 14.15
CA PHE A 133 1.39 -15.37 14.62
C PHE A 133 1.31 -16.74 13.92
N LEU A 134 1.58 -16.79 12.62
CA LEU A 134 1.62 -18.05 11.87
C LEU A 134 2.74 -18.96 12.36
N VAL A 135 3.93 -18.43 12.65
CA VAL A 135 5.04 -19.20 13.22
C VAL A 135 4.66 -19.73 14.61
N ALA A 136 4.07 -18.88 15.46
CA ALA A 136 3.57 -19.32 16.77
C ALA A 136 2.57 -20.48 16.64
N GLN A 137 1.66 -20.40 15.67
CA GLN A 137 0.70 -21.45 15.37
C GLN A 137 1.38 -22.75 14.87
N ILE A 138 2.30 -22.64 13.90
CA ILE A 138 3.01 -23.80 13.31
C ILE A 138 3.78 -24.59 14.38
N PHE A 139 4.43 -23.90 15.31
CA PHE A 139 5.23 -24.49 16.37
C PHE A 139 4.46 -24.73 17.67
N HIS A 140 3.15 -24.44 17.71
CA HIS A 140 2.29 -24.57 18.88
C HIS A 140 2.85 -23.84 20.12
N ILE A 141 3.48 -22.68 19.88
CA ILE A 141 4.08 -21.86 20.93
C ILE A 141 2.93 -21.22 21.71
N ARG A 142 2.82 -21.55 23.00
CA ARG A 142 1.91 -20.90 23.93
C ARG A 142 2.53 -19.58 24.40
N ALA A 143 2.50 -18.59 23.51
CA ALA A 143 2.89 -17.21 23.84
C ALA A 143 1.66 -16.37 24.15
N ASN A 144 1.82 -15.36 24.99
CA ASN A 144 0.80 -14.35 25.19
C ASN A 144 0.62 -13.59 23.87
N TRP A 145 -0.62 -13.56 23.38
CA TRP A 145 -0.95 -12.93 22.10
C TRP A 145 -0.56 -11.43 22.01
N PRO A 146 -0.54 -10.62 23.10
CA PRO A 146 -0.11 -9.22 23.03
C PRO A 146 1.40 -9.08 22.72
N ASP A 147 2.24 -10.04 23.14
CA ASP A 147 3.68 -10.02 22.87
C ASP A 147 3.96 -10.06 21.36
N GLY A 148 3.12 -10.76 20.59
CA GLY A 148 3.22 -10.82 19.14
C GLY A 148 3.06 -9.43 18.49
N PHE A 149 2.18 -8.59 19.02
CA PHE A 149 2.00 -7.22 18.55
C PHE A 149 3.20 -6.32 18.91
N ILE A 150 3.87 -6.57 20.03
CA ILE A 150 5.09 -5.84 20.41
C ILE A 150 6.26 -6.23 19.49
N LEU A 151 6.45 -7.52 19.22
CA LEU A 151 7.46 -7.99 18.27
C LEU A 151 7.19 -7.46 16.86
N TRP A 152 5.91 -7.38 16.48
CA TRP A 152 5.51 -6.75 15.22
C TRP A 152 5.90 -5.27 15.20
N MET A 153 5.55 -4.52 16.23
CA MET A 153 5.90 -3.10 16.33
C MET A 153 7.41 -2.85 16.27
N ILE A 154 8.21 -3.65 17.00
CA ILE A 154 9.68 -3.53 17.00
C ILE A 154 10.23 -3.71 15.58
N GLY A 155 9.78 -4.74 14.84
CA GLY A 155 10.26 -4.97 13.48
C GLY A 155 9.84 -3.89 12.49
N VAL A 156 8.62 -3.35 12.64
CA VAL A 156 8.15 -2.21 11.82
C VAL A 156 9.03 -1.00 12.02
N ILE A 157 9.43 -0.72 13.27
CA ILE A 157 10.27 0.43 13.60
C ILE A 157 11.68 0.25 13.08
N LEU A 158 12.28 -0.95 13.22
CA LEU A 158 13.58 -1.24 12.64
C LEU A 158 13.60 -1.00 11.12
N ILE A 159 12.57 -1.44 10.41
CA ILE A 159 12.45 -1.23 8.97
C ILE A 159 12.17 0.23 8.62
N THR A 160 11.41 0.93 9.45
CA THR A 160 11.16 2.37 9.28
C THR A 160 12.46 3.16 9.33
N PHE A 161 13.34 2.85 10.28
CA PHE A 161 14.68 3.44 10.35
C PHE A 161 15.59 3.03 9.20
N ALA A 162 15.48 1.80 8.71
CA ALA A 162 16.32 1.31 7.61
C ALA A 162 15.94 1.93 6.24
N ILE A 163 14.66 2.27 6.04
CA ILE A 163 14.14 2.76 4.74
C ILE A 163 13.84 4.27 4.77
N ASP A 164 14.04 4.94 5.91
CA ASP A 164 13.68 6.34 6.15
C ASP A 164 12.22 6.67 5.74
N GLU A 165 11.32 5.67 5.83
CA GLU A 165 9.93 5.80 5.42
C GLU A 165 8.99 6.06 6.58
N PHE A 166 8.71 7.33 6.80
CA PHE A 166 7.85 7.78 7.88
C PHE A 166 6.41 7.26 7.78
N SER A 167 5.94 6.91 6.58
CA SER A 167 4.60 6.34 6.39
C SER A 167 4.38 5.04 7.17
N LEU A 168 5.44 4.34 7.58
CA LEU A 168 5.37 3.10 8.37
C LEU A 168 5.16 3.35 9.87
N PHE A 169 5.49 4.54 10.38
CA PHE A 169 5.20 4.90 11.78
C PHE A 169 3.70 4.89 12.09
N ALA A 170 2.87 5.22 11.08
CA ALA A 170 1.42 5.15 11.20
C ALA A 170 0.92 3.74 11.54
N LEU A 171 1.67 2.69 11.17
CA LEU A 171 1.36 1.30 11.52
C LEU A 171 1.90 0.91 12.91
N ALA A 172 3.03 1.47 13.33
CA ALA A 172 3.60 1.19 14.66
C ALA A 172 2.72 1.69 15.82
N ILE A 173 2.10 2.87 15.69
CA ILE A 173 1.25 3.48 16.73
C ILE A 173 0.05 2.59 17.12
N PRO A 174 -0.82 2.14 16.19
CA PRO A 174 -1.95 1.28 16.56
C PRO A 174 -1.50 -0.09 17.09
N LEU A 175 -0.37 -0.64 16.63
CA LEU A 175 0.18 -1.87 17.19
C LEU A 175 0.57 -1.70 18.66
N GLY A 176 1.27 -0.61 18.99
CA GLY A 176 1.63 -0.28 20.37
C GLY A 176 0.42 -0.07 21.26
N LEU A 177 -0.62 0.62 20.77
CA LEU A 177 -1.88 0.80 21.50
C LEU A 177 -2.60 -0.53 21.77
N ILE A 178 -2.69 -1.41 20.77
CA ILE A 178 -3.28 -2.74 20.94
C ILE A 178 -2.54 -3.50 22.04
N ALA A 179 -1.21 -3.52 22.01
CA ALA A 179 -0.42 -4.18 23.04
C ALA A 179 -0.68 -3.58 24.44
N ILE A 180 -0.69 -2.24 24.55
CA ILE A 180 -0.90 -1.54 25.83
C ILE A 180 -2.28 -1.84 26.44
N ILE A 181 -3.32 -1.92 25.62
CA ILE A 181 -4.69 -2.20 26.09
C ILE A 181 -4.88 -3.69 26.39
N ALA A 182 -4.29 -4.56 25.58
CA ALA A 182 -4.45 -6.00 25.67
C ALA A 182 -3.77 -6.61 26.89
N HIS A 183 -2.59 -6.12 27.26
CA HIS A 183 -1.81 -6.66 28.37
C HIS A 183 -2.53 -6.61 29.73
N PRO A 184 -3.11 -5.48 30.17
CA PRO A 184 -3.88 -5.42 31.41
C PRO A 184 -5.07 -6.39 31.44
N PHE A 185 -5.73 -6.59 30.30
CA PHE A 185 -6.86 -7.52 30.18
C PHE A 185 -6.40 -8.98 30.30
N ASP A 186 -5.28 -9.33 29.68
CA ASP A 186 -4.69 -10.67 29.77
C ASP A 186 -4.19 -10.97 31.19
N ILE A 187 -3.58 -9.99 31.87
CA ILE A 187 -3.15 -10.09 33.28
C ILE A 187 -4.36 -10.27 34.22
N PHE A 188 -5.47 -9.57 33.97
CA PHE A 188 -6.66 -9.66 34.81
C PHE A 188 -7.40 -11.00 34.67
N THR A 189 -7.35 -11.62 33.48
CA THR A 189 -8.07 -12.86 33.17
C THR A 189 -7.25 -14.13 33.40
N SER A 190 -5.92 -14.02 33.44
CA SER A 190 -5.01 -15.14 33.71
C SER A 190 -4.73 -15.31 35.21
N SER A 191 -4.69 -16.56 35.67
CA SER A 191 -4.36 -16.88 37.07
C SER A 191 -2.92 -16.45 37.39
N ILE A 192 -2.69 -15.87 38.57
CA ILE A 192 -1.45 -15.22 39.07
C ILE A 192 -0.19 -16.15 39.01
N ALA A 193 -0.33 -17.41 38.63
CA ALA A 193 0.71 -18.44 38.65
C ALA A 193 1.62 -18.52 37.40
N ASN A 194 1.53 -17.61 36.43
CA ASN A 194 2.37 -17.67 35.22
C ASN A 194 3.65 -16.83 35.35
N SER A 195 4.82 -17.50 35.33
CA SER A 195 6.16 -16.88 35.31
C SER A 195 6.41 -15.94 34.11
N PHE A 196 5.52 -15.96 33.11
CA PHE A 196 5.58 -15.15 31.89
C PHE A 196 5.13 -13.69 32.08
N LEU A 197 4.53 -13.35 33.23
CA LEU A 197 4.06 -11.99 33.56
C LEU A 197 5.20 -10.96 33.65
N LEU A 198 6.41 -11.39 34.04
CA LEU A 198 7.61 -10.54 34.09
C LEU A 198 8.14 -10.20 32.68
N THR A 199 8.10 -11.17 31.75
CA THR A 199 8.51 -10.98 30.35
C THR A 199 7.57 -10.01 29.64
N SER A 200 6.25 -10.16 29.86
CA SER A 200 5.22 -9.26 29.36
C SER A 200 5.34 -7.83 29.92
N SER A 201 5.79 -7.66 31.17
CA SER A 201 6.00 -6.33 31.77
C SER A 201 7.20 -5.58 31.17
N PHE A 202 8.30 -6.28 30.88
CA PHE A 202 9.47 -5.70 30.19
C PHE A 202 9.15 -5.34 28.73
N LEU A 203 8.42 -6.21 28.04
CA LEU A 203 7.96 -5.97 26.68
C LEU A 203 7.00 -4.78 26.62
N LEU A 204 6.08 -4.65 27.57
CA LEU A 204 5.18 -3.51 27.70
C LEU A 204 5.96 -2.20 27.94
N LEU A 205 6.94 -2.21 28.85
CA LEU A 205 7.80 -1.06 29.10
C LEU A 205 8.54 -0.65 27.82
N ALA A 206 9.14 -1.62 27.12
CA ALA A 206 9.80 -1.39 25.84
C ALA A 206 8.81 -0.80 24.82
N ALA A 207 7.61 -1.37 24.71
CA ALA A 207 6.59 -0.89 23.80
C ALA A 207 6.17 0.56 24.10
N THR A 208 6.03 0.91 25.37
CA THR A 208 5.65 2.25 25.83
C THR A 208 6.76 3.27 25.53
N ILE A 209 8.01 2.92 25.84
CA ILE A 209 9.19 3.73 25.54
C ILE A 209 9.31 3.93 24.02
N ILE A 210 9.16 2.86 23.26
CA ILE A 210 9.25 2.87 21.80
C ILE A 210 8.15 3.72 21.18
N THR A 211 6.91 3.63 21.68
CA THR A 211 5.79 4.45 21.20
C THR A 211 6.02 5.93 21.53
N PHE A 212 6.54 6.23 22.72
CA PHE A 212 6.89 7.58 23.14
C PHE A 212 8.04 8.17 22.30
N ILE A 213 9.09 7.40 22.05
CA ILE A 213 10.22 7.79 21.19
C ILE A 213 9.74 8.01 19.75
N SER A 214 8.91 7.10 19.23
CA SER A 214 8.31 7.23 17.90
C SER A 214 7.50 8.53 17.81
N GLY A 215 6.62 8.80 18.78
CA GLY A 215 5.87 10.05 18.87
C GLY A 215 6.75 11.30 18.96
N ALA A 216 7.83 11.27 19.76
CA ALA A 216 8.76 12.39 19.89
C ALA A 216 9.58 12.64 18.62
N LEU A 217 9.98 11.59 17.90
CA LEU A 217 10.68 11.68 16.62
C LEU A 217 9.76 12.23 15.52
N ILE A 218 8.49 11.83 15.54
CA ILE A 218 7.46 12.38 14.66
C ILE A 218 7.31 13.88 14.93
N TYR A 219 7.12 14.28 16.18
CA TYR A 219 6.93 15.68 16.58
C TYR A 219 8.11 16.59 16.19
N LYS A 220 9.35 16.12 16.32
CA LYS A 220 10.56 16.90 15.94
C LYS A 220 10.71 17.14 14.43
N ARG A 221 10.03 16.36 13.57
CA ARG A 221 10.14 16.48 12.10
C ARG A 221 8.88 17.05 11.44
N ILE A 222 7.87 17.46 12.21
CA ILE A 222 6.72 18.22 11.68
C ILE A 222 7.21 19.63 11.25
N PRO A 223 6.92 20.07 10.01
CA PRO A 223 7.26 21.42 9.56
C PRO A 223 6.62 22.47 10.48
N GLU A 224 7.39 23.49 10.87
CA GLU A 224 6.97 24.61 11.77
C GLU A 224 5.57 25.17 11.43
N LYS A 225 5.16 25.14 10.16
CA LYS A 225 3.85 25.61 9.67
C LYS A 225 2.62 24.93 10.30
N PHE A 226 2.79 23.79 10.98
CA PHE A 226 1.71 23.07 11.68
C PHE A 226 1.85 23.09 13.21
N LYS A 227 2.87 23.77 13.76
CA LYS A 227 3.06 23.87 15.21
C LYS A 227 2.16 24.91 15.88
N ASP A 228 1.58 25.83 15.12
CA ASP A 228 0.70 26.90 15.62
C ASP A 228 -0.79 26.51 15.72
N LEU A 229 -1.14 25.23 15.47
CA LEU A 229 -2.52 24.73 15.46
C LEU A 229 -2.83 23.73 16.60
N TYR A 230 -1.93 23.59 17.57
CA TYR A 230 -2.11 22.88 18.84
C TYR A 230 -1.54 23.72 19.98
#